data_AF-A0A0F9ARA6-F1
#
_entry.id   AF-A0A0F9ARA6-F1
#
_cell.length_a   1.000
_cell.length_b   1.000
_cell.length_c   1.000
_cell.angle_alpha   90.00
_cell.angle_beta   90.00
_cell.angle_gamma   90.00
#
_symmetry.space_group_name_H-M   'P 1'
#
loop_
_entity.id
_entity.type
_entity.pdbx_description
1 polymer ?
#
loop_
_entity_poly.entity_id
_entity_poly.type
_entity_poly.pdbx_seq_one_letter_code
_entity_poly.pdbx_strand_id
1 'polypeptide(L)' 'MKTPAIGCELRATGATVKINDVICGATNELALAADSHFVLECLTSTEWVARGYDSVGDPITPLTPDIR' A
#
# COMPACT_ATOMS: atom_id res chain seq x y z
N MET A 1 26.76 -9.70 -2.75
CA MET A 1 25.91 -9.28 -1.61
C MET A 1 24.70 -8.58 -2.21
N LYS A 2 23.46 -9.01 -1.91
CA LYS A 2 22.25 -8.39 -2.49
C LYS A 2 21.85 -7.23 -1.59
N THR A 3 21.74 -6.02 -2.13
CA THR A 3 21.24 -4.87 -1.38
C THR A 3 19.80 -5.15 -0.93
N PRO A 4 19.47 -4.98 0.36
CA PRO A 4 18.10 -5.13 0.83
C PRO A 4 17.18 -4.13 0.10
N ALA A 5 15.94 -4.53 -0.17
CA ALA A 5 14.94 -3.58 -0.64
C ALA A 5 14.67 -2.57 0.48
N ILE A 6 14.67 -1.28 0.15
CA ILE A 6 14.43 -0.18 1.10
C ILE A 6 12.92 0.00 1.37
N GLY A 7 12.08 -0.72 0.62
CA GLY A 7 10.64 -0.73 0.73
C GLY A 7 10.00 -1.54 -0.40
N CYS A 8 8.67 -1.54 -0.45
CA CYS A 8 7.91 -2.07 -1.57
C CYS A 8 6.75 -1.13 -1.90
N GLU A 9 6.23 -1.24 -3.13
CA GLU A 9 5.08 -0.47 -3.59
C GLU A 9 3.96 -1.41 -3.99
N LEU A 10 2.75 -1.10 -3.54
CA LEU A 10 1.53 -1.75 -4.02
C LEU A 10 0.92 -0.90 -5.13
N ARG A 11 0.71 -1.55 -6.29
CA ARG A 11 0.12 -0.94 -7.49
C ARG A 11 -1.13 -1.71 -7.90
N ALA A 12 -2.15 -1.00 -8.37
CA ALA A 12 -3.30 -1.63 -8.99
C ALA A 12 -3.28 -1.47 -10.50
N THR A 13 -3.66 -2.52 -11.22
CA THR A 13 -3.81 -2.51 -12.68
C THR A 13 -5.25 -2.13 -13.03
N GLY A 14 -5.58 -0.85 -12.93
CA GLY A 14 -6.90 -0.31 -13.30
C GLY A 14 -7.09 1.12 -12.82
N ALA A 15 -7.60 2.01 -13.68
CA ALA A 15 -7.72 3.45 -13.40
C ALA A 15 -8.79 3.82 -12.34
N THR A 16 -9.49 2.83 -11.78
CA THR A 16 -10.61 3.03 -10.85
C THR A 16 -10.47 2.29 -9.52
N VAL A 17 -9.36 1.57 -9.31
CA VAL A 17 -9.15 0.86 -8.04
C VAL A 17 -8.73 1.86 -6.98
N LYS A 18 -9.46 1.88 -5.87
CA LYS A 18 -9.16 2.70 -4.70
C LYS A 18 -8.56 1.86 -3.60
N ILE A 19 -7.53 2.41 -2.96
CA ILE A 19 -6.97 1.90 -1.71
C ILE A 19 -7.03 3.06 -0.70
N ASN A 20 -7.69 2.85 0.44
CA ASN A 20 -7.93 3.90 1.44
C ASN A 20 -8.51 5.18 0.81
N ASP A 21 -9.56 5.00 -0.01
CA ASP A 21 -10.29 6.04 -0.75
C ASP A 21 -9.49 6.83 -1.81
N VAL A 22 -8.23 6.49 -2.06
CA VAL A 22 -7.39 7.11 -3.10
C VAL A 22 -7.26 6.16 -4.29
N ILE A 23 -7.41 6.70 -5.51
CA ILE A 23 -7.16 5.93 -6.73
C ILE A 23 -5.68 5.52 -6.76
N CYS A 24 -5.45 4.21 -6.69
CA CYS A 24 -4.13 3.61 -6.78
C CYS A 24 -3.93 3.04 -8.19
N GLY A 25 -2.79 3.33 -8.80
CA GLY A 25 -2.54 2.99 -10.20
C GLY A 25 -1.07 2.82 -10.54
N ALA A 26 -0.75 2.88 -11.83
CA ALA A 26 0.62 2.71 -12.32
C ALA A 26 1.56 3.88 -11.96
N THR A 27 1.03 5.02 -11.52
CA THR A 27 1.78 6.25 -11.18
C THR A 27 1.51 6.77 -9.77
N ASN A 28 0.54 6.18 -9.08
CA ASN A 28 0.00 6.63 -7.79
C ASN A 28 -0.04 5.39 -6.90
N GLU A 29 1.12 5.01 -6.36
CA GLU A 29 1.32 3.76 -5.64
C GLU A 29 1.21 3.94 -4.12
N LEU A 30 0.91 2.85 -3.41
CA LEU A 30 1.06 2.81 -1.97
C LEU A 30 2.46 2.31 -1.61
N ALA A 31 3.28 3.20 -1.05
CA ALA A 31 4.61 2.88 -0.58
C ALA A 31 4.59 2.28 0.83
N LEU A 32 5.38 1.24 1.05
CA LEU A 32 5.70 0.67 2.35
C LEU A 32 7.18 0.81 2.65
N ALA A 33 7.47 1.10 3.91
CA ALA A 33 8.83 1.13 4.44
C ALA A 33 9.45 -0.28 4.48
N ALA A 34 10.78 -0.36 4.48
CA ALA A 34 11.47 -1.60 4.80
C ALA A 34 11.00 -2.17 6.15
N ASP A 35 11.07 -3.50 6.28
CA ASP A 35 10.73 -4.25 7.50
C ASP A 35 9.29 -4.04 8.02
N SER A 36 8.39 -3.56 7.16
CA SER A 36 6.96 -3.45 7.44
C SER A 36 6.16 -4.48 6.65
N HIS A 37 4.93 -4.75 7.11
CA HIS A 37 3.96 -5.57 6.41
C HIS A 37 2.61 -4.87 6.35
N PHE A 38 1.73 -5.33 5.46
CA PHE A 38 0.37 -4.81 5.36
C PHE A 38 -0.67 -5.91 5.22
N VAL A 39 -1.89 -5.56 5.60
CA VAL A 39 -3.10 -6.31 5.30
C VAL A 39 -3.92 -5.51 4.31
N LEU A 40 -4.38 -6.18 3.25
CA LEU A 40 -5.38 -5.66 2.31
C LEU A 40 -6.71 -6.32 2.57
N GLU A 41 -7.72 -5.50 2.82
CA GLU A 41 -9.11 -5.91 2.92
C GLU A 41 -9.85 -5.47 1.65
N CYS A 42 -10.46 -6.44 0.94
CA CYS A 42 -11.29 -6.18 -0.22
C CYS A 42 -12.71 -5.84 0.24
N LEU A 43 -13.17 -4.62 -0.01
CA LEU A 43 -14.56 -4.23 0.27
C LEU A 43 -15.43 -4.48 -0.96
N THR A 44 -14.92 -4.11 -2.13
CA THR A 44 -15.53 -4.37 -3.44
C THR A 44 -14.46 -4.69 -4.47
N SER A 45 -14.85 -5.04 -5.70
CA SER A 45 -13.88 -5.29 -6.78
C SER A 45 -12.98 -4.09 -7.09
N THR A 46 -13.37 -2.87 -6.70
CA THR A 46 -12.61 -1.64 -6.94
C THR A 46 -12.24 -0.89 -5.66
N GLU A 47 -12.62 -1.35 -4.47
CA GLU A 47 -12.38 -0.63 -3.22
C GLU A 47 -11.75 -1.53 -2.17
N TRP A 48 -10.62 -1.08 -1.66
CA TRP A 48 -9.76 -1.81 -0.75
C TRP A 48 -9.30 -0.93 0.40
N VAL A 49 -9.06 -1.56 1.54
CA VAL A 49 -8.47 -0.90 2.71
C VAL A 49 -7.10 -1.54 2.98
N ALA A 50 -6.06 -0.71 3.04
CA ALA A 50 -4.71 -1.13 3.41
C ALA A 50 -4.37 -0.67 4.82
N ARG A 51 -3.91 -1.59 5.66
CA ARG A 51 -3.42 -1.31 7.02
C ARG A 51 -1.96 -1.75 7.12
N GLY A 52 -1.08 -0.83 7.48
CA GLY A 52 0.36 -1.08 7.64
C GLY A 52 0.70 -1.40 9.08
N TYR A 53 1.68 -2.27 9.26
CA TYR A 53 2.20 -2.70 10.55
C TYR A 53 3.72 -2.79 10.50
N ASP A 54 4.38 -2.41 11.58
CA ASP A 54 5.83 -2.53 11.70
C ASP A 54 6.26 -3.99 11.97
N SER A 55 7.56 -4.20 12.18
CA SER A 55 8.12 -5.53 12.41
C SER A 55 7.63 -6.23 13.68
N VAL A 56 7.06 -5.48 14.64
CA VAL A 56 6.52 -6.03 15.89
C VAL A 56 4.99 -6.11 15.89
N GLY A 57 4.35 -5.64 14.81
CA GLY A 57 2.90 -5.72 14.62
C GLY A 57 2.14 -4.47 15.07
N ASP A 58 2.83 -3.38 15.39
CA ASP A 58 2.18 -2.13 15.75
C ASP A 58 1.69 -1.39 14.50
N PRO A 59 0.48 -0.80 14.51
CA PRO A 59 -0.04 -0.06 13.37
C PRO A 59 0.85 1.12 12.99
N ILE A 60 1.15 1.24 11.71
CA ILE A 60 1.83 2.41 11.13
C ILE A 60 0.78 3.48 10.79
N THR A 61 1.22 4.73 10.71
CA THR A 61 0.45 5.88 10.20
C THR A 61 -0.38 5.50 8.96
N PRO A 62 -1.60 6.06 8.78
CA PRO A 62 -2.49 5.65 7.70
C PRO A 62 -1.78 5.63 6.34
N LEU A 63 -1.68 4.42 5.78
CA LEU A 63 -1.10 4.18 4.48
C LEU A 63 -1.95 4.88 3.43
N THR A 64 -1.43 5.89 2.75
CA THR A 64 -2.17 6.60 1.69
C THR A 64 -1.38 6.51 0.40
N PRO A 65 -1.95 5.98 -0.69
CA PRO A 65 -1.31 6.05 -2.01
C PRO A 65 -0.91 7.49 -2.37
N ASP A 66 0.18 7.65 -3.11
CA ASP A 66 0.63 8.97 -3.57
C ASP A 66 -0.50 9.69 -4.33
N ILE A 67 -0.77 10.95 -3.99
CA ILE A 67 -1.66 11.83 -4.76
C ILE A 67 -0.81 12.46 -5.86
N ARG A 68 -0.94 11.98 -7.10
CA ARG A 68 -0.53 12.76 -8.26
C ARG A 68 -1.74 13.10 -9.11
#